data_AF-A0A813GBX5-F1
#
_entry.id   AF-A0A813GBX5-F1
#
_cell.length_a   1.000
_cell.length_b   1.000
_cell.length_c   1.000
_cell.angle_alpha   90.00
_cell.angle_beta   90.00
_cell.angle_gamma   90.00
#
_symmetry.space_group_name_H-M   'P 1'
#
loop_
_entity.id
_entity.type
_entity.pdbx_description
1 polymer ?
#
loop_
_entity_poly.entity_id
_entity_poly.type
_entity_poly.pdbx_seq_one_letter_code
_entity_poly.pdbx_strand_id
1 'polypeptide(L)'
;MADGAPSKEGEGDFEASAFEALERDFQEILQELVGDKSLEHFRLEYEKLHRALKKSHESEKQLIKKCRELNAEIVQNAVKVQTALKLSQEDQATITALKKEIERAWKMVEASHEKEQRARETIQNLKAEISKLGRLVEQGAGLSINQENMVNQLVQEKNDLVKHQDMLQSQASQMQQQNVDLNARVQALELERQKGNGELVRLKEMLDQLLEEADRHQKKKEKLDQDLKDLRGALEVKQTEINTKREELMGQREGYSTLERQLRE
;
A
#
# COMPACT_ATOMS: atom_id res chain seq x y z
N MET A 1 77.59 -31.40 38.72
CA MET A 1 78.70 -32.36 38.95
C MET A 1 79.96 -31.54 38.93
N ALA A 2 80.58 -31.39 40.09
CA ALA A 2 81.83 -30.68 40.27
C ALA A 2 82.95 -31.61 39.80
N ASP A 3 83.59 -31.26 38.70
CA ASP A 3 84.79 -31.95 38.24
C ASP A 3 85.98 -31.08 38.65
N GLY A 4 86.64 -31.49 39.73
CA GLY A 4 87.85 -30.87 40.23
C GLY A 4 89.00 -31.24 39.31
N ALA A 5 89.22 -30.42 38.28
CA ALA A 5 90.48 -30.44 37.55
C ALA A 5 91.59 -29.98 38.51
N PRO A 6 92.65 -30.78 38.74
CA PRO A 6 93.81 -30.30 39.47
C PRO A 6 94.38 -29.11 38.69
N SER A 7 94.69 -28.03 39.40
CA SER A 7 95.25 -26.81 38.86
C SER A 7 96.63 -27.10 38.23
N LYS A 8 96.64 -27.40 36.93
CA LYS A 8 97.85 -27.57 36.08
C LYS A 8 98.79 -26.35 36.06
N GLU A 9 98.41 -25.25 36.68
CA GLU A 9 99.28 -24.10 36.91
C GLU A 9 100.43 -24.47 37.86
N GLY A 10 100.22 -25.37 38.82
CA GLY A 10 101.28 -25.82 39.76
C GLY A 10 102.33 -26.75 39.14
N GLU A 11 101.98 -27.54 38.11
CA GLU A 11 102.92 -28.45 37.45
C GLU A 11 103.97 -27.69 36.63
N GLY A 12 103.58 -26.62 35.93
CA GLY A 12 104.51 -25.82 35.12
C GLY A 12 105.47 -24.98 35.95
N ASP A 13 105.07 -24.57 37.15
CA ASP A 13 105.91 -23.84 38.10
C ASP A 13 106.95 -24.77 38.77
N PHE A 14 106.54 -26.01 39.04
CA PHE A 14 107.43 -27.05 39.54
C PHE A 14 108.45 -27.49 38.49
N GLU A 15 108.04 -27.67 37.23
CA GLU A 15 108.93 -27.96 36.10
C GLU A 15 109.94 -26.83 35.83
N ALA A 16 109.50 -25.56 35.93
CA ALA A 16 110.38 -24.42 35.80
C ALA A 16 111.45 -24.38 36.91
N SER A 17 111.05 -24.63 38.17
CA SER A 17 111.98 -24.68 39.30
C SER A 17 112.99 -25.84 39.20
N ALA A 18 112.53 -27.00 38.72
CA ALA A 18 113.41 -28.15 38.48
C ALA A 18 114.43 -27.89 37.37
N PHE A 19 114.02 -27.22 36.29
CA PHE A 19 114.91 -26.86 35.19
C PHE A 19 115.94 -25.78 35.60
N GLU A 20 115.54 -24.79 36.41
CA GLU A 20 116.46 -23.78 36.96
C GLU A 20 117.52 -24.38 37.89
N ALA A 21 117.15 -25.40 38.69
CA ALA A 21 118.12 -26.15 39.48
C ALA A 21 119.14 -26.85 38.58
N LEU A 22 118.66 -27.50 37.51
CA LEU A 22 119.52 -28.16 36.53
C LEU A 22 120.46 -27.20 35.80
N GLU A 23 120.02 -25.96 35.50
CA GLU A 23 120.87 -24.93 34.88
C GLU A 23 121.99 -24.46 35.83
N ARG A 24 121.75 -24.41 37.15
CA ARG A 24 122.78 -24.08 38.14
C ARG A 24 123.84 -25.18 38.23
N ASP A 25 123.40 -26.42 38.37
CA ASP A 25 124.29 -27.58 38.43
C ASP A 25 125.16 -27.68 37.15
N PHE A 26 124.56 -27.37 35.99
CA PHE A 26 125.28 -27.34 34.72
C PHE A 26 126.39 -26.28 34.67
N GLN A 27 126.12 -25.07 35.20
CA GLN A 27 127.10 -23.98 35.25
C GLN A 27 128.25 -24.29 36.21
N GLU A 28 127.95 -24.88 37.36
CA GLU A 28 128.96 -25.32 38.33
C GLU A 28 129.92 -26.35 37.72
N ILE A 29 129.38 -27.38 37.07
CA ILE A 29 130.17 -28.40 36.37
C ILE A 29 131.02 -27.76 35.26
N LEU A 30 130.46 -26.87 34.43
CA LEU A 30 131.28 -26.19 33.41
C LEU A 30 132.43 -25.38 34.00
N GLN A 31 132.22 -24.72 35.14
CA GLN A 31 133.24 -23.92 35.80
C GLN A 31 134.40 -24.78 36.35
N GLU A 32 134.10 -25.98 36.84
CA GLU A 32 135.11 -26.97 37.26
C GLU A 32 135.96 -27.47 36.09
N LEU A 33 135.37 -27.58 34.89
CA LEU A 33 136.04 -28.11 33.70
C LEU A 33 136.95 -27.09 32.97
N VAL A 34 136.83 -25.79 33.22
CA VAL A 34 137.59 -24.73 32.51
C VAL A 34 139.11 -24.78 32.79
N GLY A 35 139.54 -25.44 33.87
CA GLY A 35 140.94 -25.52 34.29
C GLY A 35 141.76 -26.68 33.68
N ASP A 36 141.12 -27.71 33.11
CA ASP A 36 141.79 -28.94 32.67
C ASP A 36 141.70 -29.14 31.15
N LYS A 37 142.84 -28.98 30.46
CA LYS A 37 142.95 -29.14 29.01
C LYS A 37 142.62 -30.55 28.52
N SER A 38 142.74 -31.57 29.36
CA SER A 38 142.41 -32.96 28.99
C SER A 38 140.90 -33.20 28.89
N LEU A 39 140.08 -32.34 29.53
CA LEU A 39 138.63 -32.45 29.58
C LEU A 39 137.89 -31.56 28.56
N GLU A 40 138.63 -30.82 27.73
CA GLU A 40 138.06 -29.88 26.75
C GLU A 40 137.08 -30.54 25.77
N HIS A 41 137.36 -31.77 25.33
CA HIS A 41 136.46 -32.49 24.43
C HIS A 41 135.14 -32.86 25.12
N PHE A 42 135.20 -33.28 26.38
CA PHE A 42 134.01 -33.57 27.18
C PHE A 42 133.21 -32.29 27.44
N ARG A 43 133.87 -31.18 27.75
CA ARG A 43 133.24 -29.86 27.94
C ARG A 43 132.41 -29.47 26.71
N LEU A 44 132.99 -29.60 25.51
CA LEU A 44 132.29 -29.30 24.25
C LEU A 44 131.07 -30.20 24.00
N GLU A 45 131.16 -31.50 24.29
CA GLU A 45 130.02 -32.42 24.15
C GLU A 45 128.94 -32.16 25.22
N TYR A 46 129.34 -31.80 26.45
CA TYR A 46 128.42 -31.43 27.52
C TYR A 46 127.67 -30.12 27.21
N GLU A 47 128.36 -29.11 26.66
CA GLU A 47 127.75 -27.88 26.14
C GLU A 47 126.75 -28.15 24.99
N LYS A 48 127.07 -29.07 24.08
CA LYS A 48 126.14 -29.49 23.01
C LYS A 48 124.89 -30.16 23.58
N LEU A 49 125.04 -31.06 24.54
CA LEU A 49 123.93 -31.74 25.20
C LEU A 49 123.01 -30.75 25.91
N HIS A 50 123.56 -29.82 26.68
CA HIS A 50 122.78 -28.79 27.35
C HIS A 50 122.05 -27.86 26.38
N ARG A 51 122.70 -27.49 25.27
CA ARG A 51 122.01 -26.72 24.21
C ARG A 51 120.83 -27.48 23.62
N ALA A 52 120.98 -28.79 23.41
CA ALA A 52 119.89 -29.64 22.92
C ALA A 52 118.76 -29.77 23.95
N LEU A 53 119.10 -29.98 25.23
CA LEU A 53 118.14 -30.06 26.34
C LEU A 53 117.36 -28.76 26.50
N LYS A 54 118.05 -27.61 26.52
CA LYS A 54 117.42 -26.28 26.60
C LYS A 54 116.48 -26.02 25.44
N LYS A 55 116.84 -26.41 24.22
CA LYS A 55 115.97 -26.33 23.05
C LYS A 55 114.75 -27.25 23.19
N SER A 56 114.92 -28.47 23.68
CA SER A 56 113.83 -29.42 23.91
C SER A 56 112.83 -28.89 24.94
N HIS A 57 113.32 -28.42 26.09
CA HIS A 57 112.50 -27.85 27.16
C HIS A 57 111.71 -26.60 26.70
N GLU A 58 112.34 -25.70 25.94
CA GLU A 58 111.62 -24.55 25.37
C GLU A 58 110.54 -24.99 24.38
N SER A 59 110.82 -26.00 23.53
CA SER A 59 109.81 -26.53 22.60
C SER A 59 108.65 -27.24 23.32
N GLU A 60 108.92 -27.94 24.42
CA GLU A 60 107.92 -28.58 25.27
C GLU A 60 107.03 -27.53 25.96
N LYS A 61 107.62 -26.48 26.54
CA LYS A 61 106.89 -25.36 27.13
C LYS A 61 105.94 -24.69 26.11
N GLN A 62 106.42 -24.48 24.89
CA GLN A 62 105.60 -23.95 23.80
C GLN A 62 104.45 -24.90 23.41
N LEU A 63 104.72 -26.21 23.37
CA LEU A 63 103.71 -27.23 23.06
C LEU A 63 102.63 -27.29 24.15
N ILE A 64 103.02 -27.30 25.43
CA ILE A 64 102.09 -27.28 26.57
C ILE A 64 101.22 -26.02 26.53
N LYS A 65 101.82 -24.86 26.28
CA LYS A 65 101.08 -23.61 26.11
C LYS A 65 100.06 -23.73 24.97
N LYS A 66 100.48 -24.27 23.82
CA LYS A 66 99.58 -24.44 22.67
C LYS A 66 98.45 -25.42 22.95
N CYS A 67 98.70 -26.52 23.67
CA CYS A 67 97.67 -27.46 24.11
C CYS A 67 96.66 -26.80 25.05
N ARG A 68 97.12 -25.95 25.99
CA ARG A 68 96.23 -25.20 26.90
C ARG A 68 95.35 -24.21 26.13
N GLU A 69 95.92 -23.47 25.18
CA GLU A 69 95.19 -22.55 24.31
C GLU A 69 94.12 -23.28 23.48
N LEU A 70 94.50 -24.36 22.79
CA LEU A 70 93.56 -25.15 21.98
C LEU A 70 92.46 -25.77 22.83
N ASN A 71 92.77 -26.24 24.04
CA ASN A 71 91.76 -26.78 24.94
C ASN A 71 90.77 -25.70 25.41
N ALA A 72 91.26 -24.49 25.72
CA ALA A 72 90.40 -23.35 26.05
C ALA A 72 89.50 -22.96 24.87
N GLU A 73 90.03 -22.94 23.65
CA GLU A 73 89.25 -22.69 22.43
C GLU A 73 88.18 -23.76 22.18
N ILE A 74 88.51 -25.04 22.39
CA ILE A 74 87.55 -26.15 22.28
C ILE A 74 86.39 -25.96 23.25
N VAL A 75 86.69 -25.66 24.53
CA VAL A 75 85.66 -25.42 25.55
C VAL A 75 84.81 -24.20 25.19
N GLN A 76 85.43 -23.10 24.75
CA GLN A 76 84.71 -21.89 24.35
C GLN A 76 83.80 -22.16 23.14
N ASN A 77 84.28 -22.90 22.14
CA ASN A 77 83.49 -23.26 20.97
C ASN A 77 82.35 -24.23 21.32
N ALA A 78 82.56 -25.15 22.25
CA ALA A 78 81.48 -26.01 22.75
C ALA A 78 80.35 -25.19 23.38
N VAL A 79 80.68 -24.18 24.20
CA VAL A 79 79.69 -23.26 24.78
C VAL A 79 78.95 -22.46 23.70
N LYS A 80 79.66 -21.96 22.68
CA LYS A 80 79.05 -21.25 21.55
C LYS A 80 78.06 -22.14 20.79
N VAL A 81 78.46 -23.39 20.48
CA VAL A 81 77.60 -24.36 19.79
C VAL A 81 76.37 -24.70 20.63
N GLN A 82 76.54 -24.95 21.94
CA GLN A 82 75.43 -25.22 22.84
C GLN A 82 74.44 -24.06 22.92
N THR A 83 74.95 -22.82 22.94
CA THR A 83 74.12 -21.61 22.96
C THR A 83 73.36 -21.44 21.63
N ALA A 84 74.03 -21.64 20.49
CA ALA A 84 73.40 -21.58 19.18
C ALA A 84 72.31 -22.66 19.01
N LEU A 85 72.55 -23.87 19.52
CA LEU A 85 71.56 -24.95 19.52
C LEU A 85 70.33 -24.59 20.35
N LYS A 86 70.52 -24.01 21.54
CA LYS A 86 69.42 -23.58 22.40
C LYS A 86 68.58 -22.49 21.75
N LEU A 87 69.23 -21.47 21.18
CA LEU A 87 68.55 -20.40 20.43
C LEU A 87 67.76 -20.98 19.24
N SER A 88 68.34 -21.91 18.50
CA SER A 88 67.65 -22.57 17.38
C SER A 88 66.41 -23.35 17.82
N GLN A 89 66.44 -23.99 18.99
CA GLN A 89 65.28 -24.69 19.55
C GLN A 89 64.17 -23.71 19.98
N GLU A 90 64.55 -22.58 20.60
CA GLU A 90 63.62 -21.51 20.99
C GLU A 90 62.98 -20.84 19.76
N ASP A 91 63.77 -20.58 18.72
CA ASP A 91 63.28 -20.07 17.43
C ASP A 91 62.31 -21.06 16.78
N GLN A 92 62.64 -22.35 16.77
CA GLN A 92 61.76 -23.38 16.21
C GLN A 92 60.42 -23.48 16.97
N ALA A 93 60.44 -23.34 18.29
CA ALA A 93 59.24 -23.28 19.11
C ALA A 93 58.40 -22.04 18.77
N THR A 94 59.04 -20.88 18.62
CA THR A 94 58.38 -19.61 18.26
C THR A 94 57.76 -19.68 16.86
N ILE A 95 58.49 -20.19 15.86
CA ILE A 95 57.98 -20.42 14.50
C ILE A 95 56.74 -21.32 14.53
N THR A 96 56.77 -22.38 15.34
CA THR A 96 55.64 -23.31 15.47
C THR A 96 54.42 -22.63 16.10
N ALA A 97 54.62 -21.78 17.11
CA ALA A 97 53.55 -21.00 17.73
C ALA A 97 52.94 -20.00 16.73
N LEU A 98 53.77 -19.24 16.02
CA LEU A 98 53.31 -18.27 15.01
C LEU A 98 52.55 -18.94 13.87
N LYS A 99 53.00 -20.12 13.39
CA LYS A 99 52.26 -20.89 12.38
C LYS A 99 50.85 -21.26 12.85
N LYS A 100 50.70 -21.68 14.11
CA LYS A 100 49.37 -21.98 14.69
C LYS A 100 48.51 -20.74 14.82
N GLU A 101 49.09 -19.58 15.12
CA GLU A 101 48.36 -18.31 15.16
C GLU A 101 47.89 -17.87 13.78
N ILE A 102 48.73 -18.03 12.74
CA ILE A 102 48.35 -17.77 11.35
C ILE A 102 47.19 -18.68 10.93
N GLU A 103 47.25 -19.98 11.22
CA GLU A 103 46.14 -20.89 10.93
C GLU A 103 44.84 -20.50 11.65
N ARG A 104 44.92 -20.05 12.91
CA ARG A 104 43.75 -19.54 13.64
C ARG A 104 43.21 -18.26 13.01
N ALA A 105 44.08 -17.31 12.68
CA ALA A 105 43.69 -16.06 12.03
C ALA A 105 43.02 -16.34 10.68
N TRP A 106 43.57 -17.28 9.91
CA TRP A 106 42.99 -17.66 8.63
C TRP A 106 41.59 -18.26 8.78
N LYS A 107 41.40 -19.19 9.73
CA LYS A 107 40.07 -19.75 10.05
C LYS A 107 39.08 -18.68 10.54
N MET A 108 39.55 -17.68 11.30
CA MET A 108 38.69 -16.56 11.72
C MET A 108 38.27 -15.70 10.52
N VAL A 109 39.17 -15.45 9.57
CA VAL A 109 38.86 -14.72 8.34
C VAL A 109 37.85 -15.50 7.49
N GLU A 110 38.04 -16.80 7.29
CA GLU A 110 37.10 -17.66 6.57
C GLU A 110 35.71 -17.63 7.21
N ALA A 111 35.62 -17.81 8.54
CA ALA A 111 34.36 -17.75 9.26
C ALA A 111 33.69 -16.36 9.20
N SER A 112 34.48 -15.28 9.22
CA SER A 112 33.98 -13.92 9.04
C SER A 112 33.45 -13.70 7.62
N HIS A 113 34.16 -14.20 6.61
CA HIS A 113 33.77 -14.09 5.22
C HIS A 113 32.48 -14.87 4.94
N GLU A 114 32.34 -16.08 5.48
CA GLU A 114 31.11 -16.86 5.35
C GLU A 114 29.91 -16.16 6.00
N LYS A 115 30.09 -15.57 7.18
CA LYS A 115 29.06 -14.75 7.84
C LYS A 115 28.69 -13.52 7.01
N GLU A 116 29.67 -12.83 6.45
CA GLU A 116 29.44 -11.68 5.56
C GLU A 116 28.64 -12.10 4.32
N GLN A 117 28.99 -13.23 3.71
CA GLN A 117 28.30 -13.74 2.52
C GLN A 117 26.83 -14.07 2.81
N ARG A 118 26.53 -14.76 3.92
CA ARG A 118 25.15 -15.03 4.36
C ARG A 118 24.38 -13.74 4.64
N ALA A 119 25.02 -12.74 5.24
CA ALA A 119 24.41 -11.43 5.49
C ALA A 119 24.11 -10.69 4.16
N ARG A 120 25.02 -10.73 3.19
CA ARG A 120 24.82 -10.16 1.85
C ARG A 120 23.65 -10.82 1.12
N GLU A 121 23.56 -12.15 1.16
CA GLU A 121 22.44 -12.90 0.58
C GLU A 121 21.11 -12.51 1.24
N THR A 122 21.09 -12.41 2.57
CA THR A 122 19.90 -11.94 3.32
C THR A 122 19.50 -10.53 2.91
N ILE A 123 20.45 -9.61 2.78
CA ILE A 123 20.20 -8.23 2.32
C ILE A 123 19.64 -8.23 0.90
N GLN A 124 20.17 -9.06 0.00
CA GLN A 124 19.65 -9.16 -1.37
C GLN A 124 18.21 -9.67 -1.40
N ASN A 125 17.90 -10.70 -0.62
CA ASN A 125 16.54 -11.24 -0.50
C ASN A 125 15.56 -10.19 0.03
N LEU A 126 15.94 -9.48 1.11
CA LEU A 126 15.12 -8.41 1.67
C LEU A 126 14.91 -7.25 0.68
N LYS A 127 15.94 -6.86 -0.09
CA LYS A 127 15.80 -5.85 -1.15
C LYS A 127 14.84 -6.28 -2.25
N ALA A 128 14.90 -7.54 -2.66
CA ALA A 128 13.98 -8.11 -3.64
C ALA A 128 12.53 -8.12 -3.10
N GLU A 129 12.35 -8.46 -1.83
CA GLU A 129 11.04 -8.44 -1.17
C GLU A 129 10.48 -7.02 -1.02
N ILE A 130 11.30 -6.05 -0.63
CA ILE A 130 10.92 -4.62 -0.59
C ILE A 130 10.48 -4.15 -1.97
N SER A 131 11.22 -4.51 -3.03
CA SER A 131 10.85 -4.16 -4.40
C SER A 131 9.53 -4.81 -4.83
N LYS A 132 9.30 -6.08 -4.44
CA LYS A 132 8.04 -6.78 -4.71
C LYS A 132 6.87 -6.11 -3.98
N LEU A 133 7.03 -5.81 -2.69
CA LEU A 133 6.02 -5.12 -1.88
C LEU A 133 5.76 -3.71 -2.40
N GLY A 134 6.81 -2.97 -2.79
CA GLY A 134 6.68 -1.66 -3.41
C GLY A 134 5.80 -1.69 -4.66
N ARG A 135 6.01 -2.67 -5.55
CA ARG A 135 5.15 -2.87 -6.72
C ARG A 135 3.71 -3.22 -6.34
N LEU A 136 3.49 -4.03 -5.32
CA LEU A 136 2.15 -4.39 -4.84
C LEU A 136 1.42 -3.17 -4.24
N VAL A 137 2.13 -2.32 -3.50
CA VAL A 137 1.57 -1.06 -2.96
C VAL A 137 1.23 -0.11 -4.10
N GLU A 138 2.09 0.03 -5.10
CA GLU A 138 1.83 0.89 -6.27
C GLU A 138 0.63 0.38 -7.09
N GLN A 139 0.51 -0.93 -7.28
CA GLN A 139 -0.68 -1.55 -7.88
C GLN A 139 -1.94 -1.34 -7.04
N GLY A 140 -1.84 -1.48 -5.71
CA GLY A 140 -2.94 -1.23 -4.78
C GLY A 140 -3.39 0.23 -4.77
N ALA A 141 -2.45 1.18 -4.84
CA ALA A 141 -2.73 2.60 -4.97
C ALA A 141 -3.37 2.92 -6.33
N GLY A 142 -2.90 2.30 -7.42
CA GLY A 142 -3.53 2.42 -8.74
C GLY A 142 -4.96 1.88 -8.79
N LEU A 143 -5.23 0.78 -8.09
CA LEU A 143 -6.59 0.25 -7.91
C LEU A 143 -7.47 1.21 -7.11
N SER A 144 -6.93 1.85 -6.07
CA SER A 144 -7.64 2.86 -5.27
C SER A 144 -8.04 4.08 -6.10
N ILE A 145 -7.17 4.56 -7.00
CA ILE A 145 -7.48 5.70 -7.89
C ILE A 145 -8.62 5.34 -8.85
N ASN A 146 -8.60 4.15 -9.43
CA ASN A 146 -9.69 3.69 -10.30
C ASN A 146 -11.01 3.49 -9.54
N GLN A 147 -10.95 3.00 -8.30
CA GLN A 147 -12.12 2.89 -7.43
C GLN A 147 -12.66 4.28 -7.06
N GLU A 148 -11.80 5.25 -6.77
CA GLU A 148 -12.20 6.63 -6.45
C GLU A 148 -12.87 7.31 -7.66
N ASN A 149 -12.35 7.13 -8.87
CA ASN A 149 -12.99 7.60 -10.09
C ASN A 149 -14.37 6.97 -10.32
N MET A 150 -14.51 5.66 -10.09
CA MET A 150 -15.80 4.97 -10.19
C MET A 150 -16.79 5.48 -9.14
N VAL A 151 -16.35 5.69 -7.89
CA VAL A 151 -17.18 6.26 -6.83
C VAL A 151 -17.62 7.67 -7.20
N ASN A 152 -16.74 8.51 -7.74
CA ASN A 152 -17.09 9.86 -8.18
C ASN A 152 -18.13 9.84 -9.32
N GLN A 153 -18.02 8.92 -10.28
CA GLN A 153 -19.02 8.73 -11.33
C GLN A 153 -20.38 8.30 -10.74
N LEU A 154 -20.39 7.31 -9.84
CA LEU A 154 -21.61 6.86 -9.16
C LEU A 154 -22.27 7.97 -8.32
N VAL A 155 -21.47 8.81 -7.66
CA VAL A 155 -21.96 9.98 -6.92
C VAL A 155 -22.59 10.99 -7.87
N GLN A 156 -21.99 11.24 -9.03
CA GLN A 156 -22.55 12.13 -10.04
C GLN A 156 -23.87 11.59 -10.59
N GLU A 157 -23.93 10.31 -10.98
CA GLU A 157 -25.16 9.65 -11.43
C GLU A 157 -26.26 9.70 -10.37
N LYS A 158 -25.90 9.43 -9.11
CA LYS A 158 -26.84 9.56 -7.98
C LYS A 158 -27.38 10.98 -7.89
N ASN A 159 -26.54 12.01 -7.98
CA ASN A 159 -26.97 13.40 -7.89
C ASN A 159 -27.90 13.79 -9.05
N ASP A 160 -27.62 13.30 -10.27
CA ASP A 160 -28.48 13.55 -11.43
C ASP A 160 -29.83 12.82 -11.32
N LEU A 161 -29.84 11.59 -10.80
CA LEU A 161 -31.06 10.86 -10.48
C LEU A 161 -31.90 11.57 -9.41
N VAL A 162 -31.28 12.13 -8.36
CA VAL A 162 -31.97 12.90 -7.33
C VAL A 162 -32.62 14.16 -7.93
N LYS A 163 -31.91 14.91 -8.78
CA LYS A 163 -32.49 16.05 -9.49
C LYS A 163 -33.68 15.65 -10.36
N HIS A 164 -33.57 14.51 -11.05
CA HIS A 164 -34.66 13.99 -11.87
C HIS A 164 -35.87 13.57 -11.02
N GLN A 165 -35.62 12.94 -9.87
CA GLN A 165 -36.65 12.60 -8.89
C GLN A 165 -37.38 13.86 -8.39
N ASP A 166 -36.64 14.89 -7.99
CA ASP A 166 -37.19 16.16 -7.51
C ASP A 166 -38.04 16.85 -8.60
N MET A 167 -37.57 16.83 -9.85
CA MET A 167 -38.30 17.38 -10.99
C MET A 167 -39.61 16.61 -11.24
N LEU A 168 -39.57 15.28 -11.26
CA LEU A 168 -40.77 14.45 -11.42
C LEU A 168 -41.75 14.63 -10.26
N GLN A 169 -41.25 14.77 -9.03
CA GLN A 169 -42.08 15.00 -7.85
C GLN A 169 -42.77 16.38 -7.91
N SER A 170 -42.07 17.40 -8.41
CA SER A 170 -42.66 18.72 -8.68
C SER A 170 -43.75 18.64 -9.74
N GLN A 171 -43.51 17.93 -10.85
CA GLN A 171 -44.50 17.72 -11.90
C GLN A 171 -45.73 16.93 -11.40
N ALA A 172 -45.52 15.88 -10.62
CA ALA A 172 -46.60 15.10 -10.01
C ALA A 172 -47.46 15.98 -9.09
N SER A 173 -46.83 16.83 -8.27
CA SER A 173 -47.53 17.77 -7.39
C SER A 173 -48.36 18.78 -8.20
N GLN A 174 -47.80 19.30 -9.30
CA GLN A 174 -48.51 20.22 -10.19
C GLN A 174 -49.73 19.55 -10.85
N MET A 175 -49.56 18.33 -11.38
CA MET A 175 -50.65 17.55 -11.97
C MET A 175 -51.73 17.18 -10.95
N GLN A 176 -51.34 16.90 -9.72
CA GLN A 176 -52.27 16.63 -8.63
C GLN A 176 -53.09 17.89 -8.29
N GLN A 177 -52.46 19.06 -8.21
CA GLN A 177 -53.17 20.32 -8.01
C GLN A 177 -54.14 20.61 -9.17
N GLN A 178 -53.70 20.43 -10.42
CA GLN A 178 -54.56 20.60 -11.59
C GLN A 178 -55.78 19.67 -11.57
N ASN A 179 -55.61 18.41 -11.13
CA ASN A 179 -56.73 17.49 -10.96
C ASN A 179 -57.72 17.96 -9.89
N VAL A 180 -57.23 18.49 -8.76
CA VAL A 180 -58.09 19.06 -7.71
C VAL A 180 -58.88 20.24 -8.26
N ASP A 181 -58.22 21.17 -8.97
CA ASP A 181 -58.86 22.35 -9.55
C ASP A 181 -59.91 21.98 -10.61
N LEU A 182 -59.59 21.02 -11.49
CA LEU A 182 -60.52 20.52 -12.50
C LEU A 182 -61.71 19.80 -11.87
N ASN A 183 -61.52 18.96 -10.85
CA ASN A 183 -62.62 18.32 -10.14
C ASN A 183 -63.54 19.34 -9.47
N ALA A 184 -62.97 20.37 -8.82
CA ALA A 184 -63.76 21.45 -8.23
C ALA A 184 -64.59 22.19 -9.29
N ARG A 185 -64.00 22.43 -10.47
CA ARG A 185 -64.69 23.06 -11.61
C ARG A 185 -65.81 22.17 -12.16
N VAL A 186 -65.59 20.86 -12.27
CA VAL A 186 -66.62 19.90 -12.69
C VAL A 186 -67.78 19.91 -11.70
N GLN A 187 -67.52 19.83 -10.40
CA GLN A 187 -68.57 19.87 -9.38
C GLN A 187 -69.39 21.18 -9.44
N ALA A 188 -68.73 22.32 -9.66
CA ALA A 188 -69.42 23.60 -9.81
C ALA A 188 -70.34 23.62 -11.05
N LEU A 189 -69.84 23.14 -12.19
CA LEU A 189 -70.62 23.04 -13.43
C LEU A 189 -71.77 22.03 -13.31
N GLU A 190 -71.60 20.92 -12.60
CA GLU A 190 -72.67 19.96 -12.32
C GLU A 190 -73.78 20.58 -11.48
N LEU A 191 -73.44 21.36 -10.46
CA LEU A 191 -74.40 22.09 -9.64
C LEU A 191 -75.17 23.13 -10.45
N GLU A 192 -74.47 23.89 -11.29
CA GLU A 192 -75.08 24.88 -12.19
C GLU A 192 -76.02 24.21 -13.20
N ARG A 193 -75.59 23.10 -13.81
CA ARG A 193 -76.43 22.28 -14.69
C ARG A 193 -77.66 21.77 -13.96
N GLN A 194 -77.53 21.32 -12.70
CA GLN A 194 -78.66 20.83 -11.91
C GLN A 194 -79.68 21.95 -11.62
N LYS A 195 -79.20 23.16 -11.28
CA LYS A 195 -80.05 24.35 -11.10
C LYS A 195 -80.80 24.70 -12.38
N GLY A 196 -80.08 24.82 -13.50
CA GLY A 196 -80.67 25.13 -14.80
C GLY A 196 -81.68 24.07 -15.24
N ASN A 197 -81.42 22.78 -15.00
CA ASN A 197 -82.37 21.72 -15.30
C ASN A 197 -83.64 21.81 -14.43
N GLY A 198 -83.51 22.20 -13.15
CA GLY A 198 -84.65 22.47 -12.27
C GLY A 198 -85.50 23.63 -12.75
N GLU A 199 -84.88 24.73 -13.19
CA GLU A 199 -85.59 25.88 -13.79
C GLU A 199 -86.29 25.48 -15.09
N LEU A 200 -85.65 24.66 -15.92
CA LEU A 200 -86.22 24.17 -17.17
C LEU A 200 -87.47 23.30 -16.94
N VAL A 201 -87.44 22.42 -15.93
CA VAL A 201 -88.63 21.63 -15.53
C VAL A 201 -89.75 22.56 -15.07
N ARG A 202 -89.46 23.52 -14.20
CA ARG A 202 -90.45 24.49 -13.73
C ARG A 202 -91.07 25.30 -14.88
N LEU A 203 -90.25 25.75 -15.84
CA LEU A 203 -90.73 26.47 -17.02
C LEU A 203 -91.62 25.58 -17.91
N LYS A 204 -91.29 24.29 -18.06
CA LYS A 204 -92.14 23.34 -18.79
C LYS A 204 -93.48 23.14 -18.10
N GLU A 205 -93.52 22.96 -16.78
CA GLU A 205 -94.77 22.85 -16.02
C GLU A 205 -95.64 24.10 -16.17
N MET A 206 -95.04 25.30 -16.13
CA MET A 206 -95.75 26.55 -16.39
C MET A 206 -96.28 26.64 -17.83
N LEU A 207 -95.51 26.19 -18.81
CA LEU A 207 -95.94 26.16 -20.21
C LEU A 207 -97.13 25.22 -20.41
N ASP A 208 -97.08 24.02 -19.80
CA ASP A 208 -98.18 23.05 -19.88
C ASP A 208 -99.46 23.62 -19.25
N GLN A 209 -99.36 24.29 -18.11
CA GLN A 209 -100.49 25.00 -17.49
C GLN A 209 -101.09 26.06 -18.42
N LEU A 210 -100.24 26.88 -19.04
CA LEU A 210 -100.69 27.89 -20.01
C LEU A 210 -101.33 27.27 -21.26
N LEU A 211 -100.82 26.13 -21.74
CA LEU A 211 -101.41 25.39 -22.85
C LEU A 211 -102.80 24.85 -22.48
N GLU A 212 -102.97 24.30 -21.27
CA GLU A 212 -104.27 23.86 -20.76
C GLU A 212 -105.26 25.03 -20.59
N GLU A 213 -104.79 26.18 -20.11
CA GLU A 213 -105.59 27.40 -20.06
C GLU A 213 -106.00 27.86 -21.46
N ALA A 214 -105.07 27.89 -22.41
CA ALA A 214 -105.34 28.25 -23.81
C ALA A 214 -106.36 27.30 -24.46
N ASP A 215 -106.24 25.98 -24.27
CA ASP A 215 -107.19 24.99 -24.78
C ASP A 215 -108.59 25.16 -24.14
N ARG A 216 -108.67 25.45 -22.83
CA ARG A 216 -109.93 25.78 -22.16
C ARG A 216 -110.57 27.04 -22.73
N HIS A 217 -109.78 28.10 -22.98
CA HIS A 217 -110.24 29.32 -23.61
C HIS A 217 -110.71 29.08 -25.05
N GLN A 218 -109.99 28.25 -25.81
CA GLN A 218 -110.35 27.88 -27.18
C GLN A 218 -111.67 27.10 -27.24
N LYS A 219 -111.86 26.09 -26.37
CA LYS A 219 -113.14 25.36 -26.26
C LYS A 219 -114.31 26.26 -25.87
N LYS A 220 -114.08 27.23 -24.98
CA LYS A 220 -115.11 28.24 -24.62
C LYS A 220 -115.45 29.12 -25.82
N LYS A 221 -114.44 29.57 -26.57
CA LYS A 221 -114.63 30.36 -27.79
C LYS A 221 -115.43 29.57 -28.83
N GLU A 222 -115.07 28.32 -29.09
CA GLU A 222 -115.79 27.45 -30.05
C GLU A 222 -117.26 27.25 -29.67
N LYS A 223 -117.56 27.06 -28.37
CA LYS A 223 -118.95 27.03 -27.88
C LYS A 223 -119.69 28.34 -28.13
N LEU A 224 -119.08 29.47 -27.81
CA LEU A 224 -119.69 30.79 -28.05
C LEU A 224 -119.88 31.07 -29.54
N ASP A 225 -118.94 30.67 -30.39
CA ASP A 225 -119.04 30.79 -31.84
C ASP A 225 -120.17 29.91 -32.40
N GLN A 226 -120.37 28.71 -31.85
CA GLN A 226 -121.49 27.83 -32.18
C GLN A 226 -122.83 28.42 -31.72
N ASP A 227 -122.93 28.90 -30.47
CA ASP A 227 -124.12 29.57 -29.95
C ASP A 227 -124.48 30.80 -30.81
N LEU A 228 -123.48 31.59 -31.23
CA LEU A 228 -123.68 32.72 -32.14
C LEU A 228 -124.20 32.30 -33.51
N LYS A 229 -123.72 31.17 -34.04
CA LYS A 229 -124.19 30.60 -35.31
C LYS A 229 -125.64 30.13 -35.20
N ASP A 230 -125.98 29.44 -34.12
CA ASP A 230 -127.34 28.94 -33.87
C ASP A 230 -128.32 30.10 -33.63
N LEU A 231 -127.91 31.14 -32.90
CA LEU A 231 -128.67 32.38 -32.74
C LEU A 231 -128.89 33.10 -34.08
N ARG A 232 -127.87 33.19 -34.94
CA ARG A 232 -128.02 33.75 -36.29
C ARG A 232 -128.99 32.92 -37.14
N GLY A 233 -128.87 31.60 -37.10
CA GLY A 233 -129.79 30.70 -37.81
C GLY A 233 -131.23 30.85 -37.32
N ALA A 234 -131.45 30.91 -36.00
CA ALA A 234 -132.76 31.16 -35.41
C ALA A 234 -133.32 32.54 -35.81
N LEU A 235 -132.45 33.56 -35.93
CA LEU A 235 -132.82 34.89 -36.39
C LEU A 235 -133.22 34.90 -37.87
N GLU A 236 -132.51 34.16 -38.73
CA GLU A 236 -132.91 33.94 -40.14
C GLU A 236 -134.26 33.20 -40.25
N VAL A 237 -134.47 32.14 -39.46
CA VAL A 237 -135.76 31.44 -39.40
C VAL A 237 -136.86 32.39 -38.96
N LYS A 238 -136.66 33.18 -37.89
CA LYS A 238 -137.64 34.20 -37.47
C LYS A 238 -137.87 35.27 -38.54
N GLN A 239 -136.83 35.65 -39.28
CA GLN A 239 -136.96 36.61 -40.38
C GLN A 239 -137.77 36.04 -41.55
N THR A 240 -137.57 34.76 -41.90
CA THR A 240 -138.38 34.07 -42.91
C THR A 240 -139.82 33.90 -42.44
N GLU A 241 -140.06 33.50 -41.19
CA GLU A 241 -141.40 33.43 -40.59
C GLU A 241 -142.12 34.80 -40.66
N ILE A 242 -141.42 35.90 -40.33
CA ILE A 242 -141.94 37.26 -40.46
C ILE A 242 -142.30 37.58 -41.91
N ASN A 243 -141.48 37.17 -42.88
CA ASN A 243 -141.75 37.39 -44.29
C ASN A 243 -142.95 36.57 -44.77
N THR A 244 -143.04 35.27 -44.43
CA THR A 244 -144.24 34.46 -44.74
C THR A 244 -145.50 35.02 -44.09
N LYS A 245 -145.44 35.48 -42.83
CA LYS A 245 -146.59 36.15 -42.20
C LYS A 245 -146.96 37.46 -42.90
N ARG A 246 -145.98 38.20 -43.43
CA ARG A 246 -146.24 39.40 -44.25
C ARG A 246 -146.91 39.04 -45.58
N GLU A 247 -146.49 37.95 -46.22
CA GLU A 247 -147.11 37.43 -47.44
C GLU A 247 -148.53 36.93 -47.17
N GLU A 248 -148.76 36.17 -46.09
CA GLU A 248 -150.09 35.75 -45.64
C GLU A 248 -150.99 36.95 -45.32
N LEU A 249 -150.46 37.99 -44.65
CA LEU A 249 -151.18 39.24 -44.40
C LEU A 249 -151.53 39.99 -45.69
N MET A 250 -150.65 39.98 -46.70
CA MET A 250 -150.97 40.52 -48.01
C MET A 250 -152.05 39.70 -48.71
N GLY A 251 -151.94 38.36 -48.70
CA GLY A 251 -152.96 37.47 -49.25
C GLY A 251 -154.31 37.61 -48.56
N GLN A 252 -154.34 37.76 -47.23
CA GLN A 252 -155.57 38.05 -46.49
C GLN A 252 -156.15 39.43 -46.81
N ARG A 253 -155.30 40.44 -47.04
CA ARG A 253 -155.75 41.76 -47.51
C ARG A 253 -156.37 41.70 -48.91
N GLU A 254 -155.76 40.94 -49.82
CA GLU A 254 -156.29 40.74 -51.18
C GLU A 254 -157.59 39.93 -51.17
N GLY A 255 -157.68 38.92 -50.29
CA GLY A 255 -158.91 38.17 -50.01
C GLY A 255 -160.02 39.04 -49.42
N TYR A 256 -159.70 39.92 -48.47
CA TYR A 256 -160.64 40.90 -47.93
C TYR A 256 -161.13 41.88 -49.01
N SER A 257 -160.23 42.35 -49.87
CA SER A 257 -160.57 43.25 -50.98
C SER A 257 -161.49 42.59 -52.02
N THR A 258 -161.30 41.30 -52.29
CA THR A 258 -162.15 40.55 -53.22
C THR A 258 -163.52 40.21 -52.62
N LEU A 259 -163.60 39.91 -51.31
CA LEU A 259 -164.87 39.74 -50.60
C LEU A 259 -165.66 41.06 -50.47
N GLU A 260 -164.99 42.19 -50.21
CA GLU A 260 -165.62 43.52 -50.24
C GLU A 260 -166.19 43.87 -51.62
N ARG A 261 -165.56 43.36 -52.70
CA ARG A 261 -166.03 43.59 -54.08
C ARG A 261 -167.24 42.73 -54.45
N GLN A 262 -167.46 41.58 -53.81
CA GLN A 262 -168.57 40.66 -54.10
C GLN A 262 -169.84 40.96 -53.29
N LEU A 263 -169.77 41.79 -52.24
CA LEU A 263 -170.92 42.18 -51.41
C LEU A 263 -171.60 43.50 -51.85
N ARG A 264 -171.29 44.00 -53.05
CA ARG A 264 -171.82 45.26 -53.60
C ARG A 264 -172.71 45.13 -54.85
N GLU A 265 -173.15 43.92 -55.20
CA GLU A 265 -174.24 43.65 -56.15
C GLU A 265 -175.26 42.71 -55.51
#